data_AF-A0A936DNG4-F1
#
_entry.id   AF-A0A936DNG4-F1
#
_cell.length_a   1.000
_cell.length_b   1.000
_cell.length_c   1.000
_cell.angle_alpha   90.00
_cell.angle_beta   90.00
_cell.angle_gamma   90.00
#
_symmetry.space_group_name_H-M   'P 1'
#
loop_
_entity.id
_entity.type
_entity.pdbx_description
1 polymer ?
#
loop_
_entity_poly.entity_id
_entity_poly.type
_entity_poly.pdbx_seq_one_letter_code
_entity_poly.pdbx_strand_id
1 'polypeptide(L)' 'MDKFLLYLKESYSELLEKVTWPTWPNLLDSARVVIIASVIIALVILAMDLIANTALGFIYNL' A
#
# COMPACT_ATOMS: atom_id res chain seq x y z
N MET A 1 -16.37 -18.34 28.10
CA MET A 1 -16.08 -16.94 27.71
C MET A 1 -14.63 -16.56 28.03
N ASP A 2 -14.06 -17.14 29.08
CA ASP A 2 -12.70 -16.86 29.56
C ASP A 2 -11.60 -17.26 28.59
N LYS A 3 -11.82 -18.34 27.82
CA LYS A 3 -10.84 -18.85 26.85
C LYS A 3 -10.55 -17.83 25.72
N PHE A 4 -11.56 -17.09 25.27
CA PHE A 4 -11.39 -16.07 24.22
C PHE A 4 -10.63 -14.85 24.72
N LEU A 5 -10.97 -14.38 25.93
CA LEU A 5 -10.25 -13.29 26.59
C LEU A 5 -8.79 -13.67 26.89
N LEU A 6 -8.55 -14.92 27.30
CA LEU A 6 -7.21 -15.46 27.50
C LEU A 6 -6.41 -15.46 26.19
N TYR A 7 -7.01 -15.93 25.09
CA TYR A 7 -6.38 -15.94 23.76
C TYR A 7 -5.97 -14.54 23.29
N LEU A 8 -6.84 -13.54 23.47
CA LEU A 8 -6.50 -12.15 23.09
C LEU A 8 -5.35 -11.60 23.94
N LYS A 9 -5.35 -11.90 25.23
CA LYS A 9 -4.29 -11.48 26.15
C LYS A 9 -2.95 -12.13 25.79
N GLU A 10 -2.97 -13.41 25.45
CA GLU A 10 -1.80 -14.20 25.09
C GLU A 10 -1.24 -13.80 23.71
N SER A 11 -2.12 -13.54 22.73
CA SER A 11 -1.74 -12.96 21.43
C SER A 11 -1.12 -11.56 21.58
N TYR A 12 -1.65 -10.73 22.49
CA TYR A 12 -1.07 -9.40 22.73
C TYR A 12 0.34 -9.49 23.32
N SER A 13 0.57 -10.37 24.30
CA SER A 13 1.92 -10.62 24.82
C SER A 13 2.85 -11.18 23.74
N GLU A 14 2.37 -12.07 22.87
CA GLU A 14 3.18 -12.66 21.81
C GLU A 14 3.60 -11.63 20.76
N LEU A 15 2.69 -10.74 20.35
CA LEU A 15 2.96 -9.66 19.38
C LEU A 15 3.95 -8.62 19.91
N LEU A 16 4.11 -8.51 21.23
CA LEU A 16 5.07 -7.59 21.87
C LEU A 16 6.40 -8.26 22.19
N GLU A 17 6.39 -9.52 22.64
CA GLU A 17 7.60 -10.21 23.12
C GLU A 17 8.32 -11.01 22.04
N LYS A 18 7.60 -11.51 21.03
CA LYS A 18 8.16 -12.38 19.97
C LYS A 18 8.29 -11.72 18.59
N VAL A 19 7.94 -10.45 18.45
CA VAL A 19 8.02 -9.75 17.16
C VAL A 19 8.93 -8.55 17.27
N THR A 20 9.89 -8.46 16.36
CA THR A 20 10.79 -7.31 16.23
C THR A 20 10.11 -6.20 15.43
N TRP A 21 9.26 -5.41 16.09
CA TRP A 21 8.72 -4.20 15.47
C TRP A 21 9.85 -3.22 15.15
N PRO A 22 9.99 -2.80 13.88
CA PRO A 22 10.95 -1.76 13.53
C PRO A 22 10.52 -0.44 14.19
N THR A 23 11.49 0.39 14.52
CA THR A 23 11.22 1.71 15.10
C THR A 23 10.36 2.56 14.17
N TRP A 24 9.54 3.46 14.74
CA TRP A 24 8.69 4.40 13.99
C TRP A 24 9.38 5.11 12.80
N PRO A 25 10.63 5.60 12.90
CA PRO A 25 11.31 6.19 11.76
C PRO A 25 11.53 5.21 10.59
N ASN A 26 11.85 3.94 10.87
CA ASN A 26 12.09 2.93 9.84
C ASN A 26 10.78 2.52 9.12
N LEU A 27 9.66 2.53 9.85
CA LEU A 27 8.32 2.31 9.28
C LEU A 27 7.97 3.43 8.28
N LEU A 28 8.23 4.68 8.65
CA LEU A 28 7.96 5.84 7.78
C LEU A 28 8.89 5.86 6.56
N ASP A 29 10.14 5.43 6.71
CA ASP A 29 11.07 5.32 5.58
C ASP A 29 10.60 4.27 4.57
N SER A 30 10.16 3.11 5.06
CA SER A 30 9.57 2.06 4.21
C SER A 30 8.30 2.55 3.51
N ALA A 31 7.43 3.27 4.23
CA ALA A 31 6.21 3.85 3.66
C ALA A 31 6.51 4.93 2.60
N ARG A 32 7.57 5.73 2.78
CA ARG A 32 8.00 6.76 1.83
C ARG A 32 8.35 6.15 0.47
N VAL A 33 9.07 5.02 0.46
CA VAL A 33 9.41 4.32 -0.77
C VAL A 33 8.14 3.88 -1.52
N VAL A 34 7.16 3.33 -0.80
CA VAL A 34 5.88 2.89 -1.39
C VAL A 34 5.10 4.07 -1.97
N ILE A 35 5.06 5.22 -1.28
CA ILE A 35 4.40 6.43 -1.79
C ILE A 35 5.06 6.92 -3.09
N ILE A 36 6.39 6.91 -3.16
CA ILE A 36 7.10 7.32 -4.39
C ILE A 36 6.78 6.32 -5.52
N ALA A 37 6.79 5.01 -5.23
CA ALA A 37 6.45 3.99 -6.21
C ALA A 37 5.01 4.14 -6.74
N SER A 38 4.04 4.42 -5.88
CA SER A 38 2.64 4.60 -6.30
C SER A 38 2.45 5.84 -7.18
N VAL A 39 3.17 6.93 -6.91
CA VAL A 39 3.17 8.14 -7.74
C VAL A 39 3.71 7.84 -9.15
N ILE A 40 4.79 7.07 -9.25
CA ILE A 40 5.36 6.69 -10.56
C ILE A 40 4.34 5.85 -11.35
N ILE A 41 3.70 4.88 -10.70
CA ILE A 41 2.67 4.04 -11.34
C ILE A 41 1.49 4.91 -11.82
N ALA A 42 1.05 5.87 -11.01
CA ALA A 42 -0.02 6.79 -11.37
C ALA A 42 0.33 7.62 -12.62
N LEU A 43 1.58 8.10 -12.75
CA LEU A 43 2.03 8.83 -13.93
C LEU A 43 2.05 7.96 -15.19
N VAL A 44 2.42 6.68 -15.07
CA VAL A 44 2.40 5.73 -16.19
C VAL A 44 0.96 5.50 -16.66
N ILE A 45 0.03 5.27 -15.74
CA ILE A 45 -1.40 5.10 -16.07
C ILE A 45 -1.93 6.36 -16.76
N LEU A 46 -1.60 7.55 -16.26
CA LEU A 46 -2.00 8.81 -16.87
C LEU A 46 -1.48 8.93 -18.31
N ALA A 47 -0.23 8.57 -18.57
CA ALA A 47 0.33 8.57 -19.93
C ALA A 47 -0.41 7.59 -20.85
N MET A 48 -0.70 6.37 -20.36
CA MET A 48 -1.47 5.38 -21.11
C MET A 48 -2.88 5.87 -21.44
N ASP A 49 -3.56 6.49 -20.48
CA ASP A 49 -4.90 7.05 -20.66
C ASP A 49 -4.91 8.17 -21.70
N LEU A 50 -3.91 9.07 -21.69
CA LEU A 50 -3.79 10.12 -22.70
C LEU A 50 -3.61 9.56 -24.12
N ILE A 51 -2.76 8.54 -24.26
CA ILE A 51 -2.52 7.88 -25.56
C ILE A 51 -3.81 7.21 -26.04
N ALA A 52 -4.48 6.45 -25.17
CA ALA A 52 -5.71 5.76 -25.50
C ALA A 52 -6.84 6.73 -25.89
N ASN A 53 -7.05 7.78 -25.11
CA ASN A 53 -8.06 8.80 -25.40
C ASN A 53 -7.78 9.53 -26.72
N THR A 54 -6.52 9.82 -27.01
CA THR A 54 -6.13 10.47 -28.27
C THR A 54 -6.34 9.53 -29.46
N ALA A 55 -5.92 8.27 -29.35
CA ALA A 55 -6.08 7.28 -30.40
C ALA A 55 -7.56 6.97 -30.69
N LEU A 56 -8.37 6.78 -29.64
CA LEU A 56 -9.81 6.58 -29.79
C LEU A 56 -10.50 7.83 -30.34
N GLY A 57 -10.14 9.02 -29.87
CA GLY A 57 -10.69 10.28 -30.38
C GLY A 57 -10.39 10.50 -31.86
N PHE A 58 -9.25 10.03 -32.37
CA PHE A 58 -8.94 10.07 -33.80
C PHE A 58 -9.80 9.08 -34.61
N ILE A 59 -10.03 7.87 -34.10
CA ILE A 59 -10.87 6.86 -34.75
C ILE A 59 -12.34 7.29 -34.78
N TYR A 60 -12.85 7.86 -33.68
CA TYR A 60 -14.25 8.31 -33.61
C TYR A 60 -14.55 9.59 -34.40
N ASN A 61 -13.53 10.43 -34.67
CA ASN A 61 -13.68 11.62 -35.52
C ASN A 61 -13.50 11.34 -37.02
N LEU A 62 -13.18 10.10 -37.40
CA LEU A 62 -13.07 9.65 -38.79
C LEU A 62 -14.38 9.01 -39.26
#